data_AF-A0A2V3IS24-F1
#
_entry.id   AF-A0A2V3IS24-F1
#
_cell.length_a   1.000
_cell.length_b   1.000
_cell.length_c   1.000
_cell.angle_alpha   90.00
_cell.angle_beta   90.00
_cell.angle_gamma   90.00
#
_symmetry.space_group_name_H-M   'P 1'
#
loop_
_entity.id
_entity.type
_entity.pdbx_description
1 polymer ?
#
loop_
_entity_poly.entity_id
_entity_poly.type
_entity_poly.pdbx_seq_one_letter_code
_entity_poly.pdbx_strand_id
1 'polypeptide(L)'
;MVQPRQRGAFLQSEFIPSTVDDDAPRDYYALFPAGVKNSSTLTGMQSQQVAAGARGWTPYDPYDPKFIWRAGVCGDAVWRTQDHLKGGEFYYNATIVSRYRQGGTVGIATVITAHHNGFMELHLCDAAKCPNGDISRSCFTSGACMQLNRAPNAECDSGKSYKCGPIDRNYPGRWYVPCSHDIMSGYDYYPPQYAQFQLPLDWHCKHCVLQWYWVSANDCNPPGVLDYFDGPDRPSWGTCVGQGDAIGGVARRKAPCGGPERMTEEYYQCADIAIEPYNSGGRSAPPPKATAKVTKLSYGRRKARNGELGTGVFQQLLLWADKIPSRTMRNGSVIDISVYSRIAIEAVVNKPVSKVDFYLQGKRVYTGRNAPYFLYRDSSEVPFYWDNKTVNSEITVGAEAAGESIQVTVMLKQ
;
A
#
# COMPACT_ATOMS: atom_id res chain seq x y z
N MET A 1 2.93 10.24 25.01
CA MET A 1 4.30 10.71 24.75
C MET A 1 4.49 10.65 23.23
N VAL A 2 4.56 11.80 22.56
CA VAL A 2 4.84 11.87 21.12
C VAL A 2 6.13 12.68 20.96
N GLN A 3 7.22 11.99 20.61
CA GLN A 3 8.38 12.55 19.93
C GLN A 3 9.10 11.40 19.20
N PRO A 4 9.26 11.52 17.88
CA PRO A 4 10.60 11.69 17.33
C PRO A 4 10.69 12.67 16.15
N ARG A 5 11.80 13.42 16.00
CA ARG A 5 12.19 14.08 14.72
C ARG A 5 13.68 14.32 14.56
N GLN A 6 14.28 13.50 13.69
CA GLN A 6 15.33 13.68 12.66
C GLN A 6 15.30 12.31 11.90
N ARG A 7 15.29 12.14 10.58
CA ARG A 7 15.59 13.03 9.45
C ARG A 7 14.37 13.78 8.93
N GLY A 8 14.60 15.02 8.49
CA GLY A 8 13.63 15.88 7.82
C GLY A 8 12.58 16.49 8.76
N ALA A 9 13.01 17.09 9.89
CA ALA A 9 12.10 17.74 10.83
C ALA A 9 11.28 18.85 10.13
N PHE A 10 10.03 18.52 9.77
CA PHE A 10 9.09 19.44 9.15
C PHE A 10 8.76 20.55 10.15
N LEU A 11 8.77 21.82 9.72
CA LEU A 11 8.49 22.94 10.62
C LEU A 11 7.78 24.09 9.92
N GLN A 12 6.78 23.73 9.12
CA GLN A 12 5.82 24.71 8.61
C GLN A 12 4.45 24.65 9.30
N SER A 13 4.25 23.76 10.28
CA SER A 13 3.02 23.76 11.07
C SER A 13 3.32 23.83 12.56
N GLU A 14 2.66 24.77 13.24
CA GLU A 14 2.61 24.91 14.71
C GLU A 14 2.05 23.67 15.43
N PHE A 15 1.64 22.66 14.67
CA PHE A 15 0.94 21.45 15.11
C PHE A 15 1.85 20.22 15.19
N ILE A 16 3.14 20.41 15.00
CA ILE A 16 4.15 19.37 15.11
C ILE A 16 4.56 19.26 16.58
N PRO A 17 4.33 18.11 17.24
CA PRO A 17 4.85 17.91 18.58
C PRO A 17 6.37 18.09 18.56
N SER A 18 6.85 18.94 19.47
CA SER A 18 8.23 19.24 19.85
C SER A 18 9.34 18.38 19.21
N THR A 19 10.34 19.06 18.64
CA THR A 19 11.59 18.48 18.13
C THR A 19 12.36 17.76 19.24
N VAL A 20 13.02 16.66 18.89
CA VAL A 20 13.89 15.91 19.83
C VAL A 20 15.15 16.70 20.15
N ASP A 21 15.64 17.44 19.15
CA ASP A 21 16.78 18.32 19.25
C ASP A 21 16.46 19.59 18.45
N ASP A 22 16.48 20.74 19.13
CA ASP A 22 16.15 22.02 18.52
C ASP A 22 17.26 22.55 17.59
N ASP A 23 18.48 22.01 17.71
CA ASP A 23 19.63 22.33 16.87
C ASP A 23 19.67 21.51 15.56
N ALA A 24 18.74 20.56 15.40
CA ALA A 24 18.61 19.77 14.18
C ALA A 24 18.23 20.64 12.97
N PRO A 25 18.87 20.45 11.80
CA PRO A 25 18.41 21.03 10.54
C PRO A 25 16.95 20.67 10.28
N ARG A 26 16.18 21.70 9.91
CA ARG A 26 14.75 21.60 9.65
C ARG A 26 14.53 21.55 8.14
N ASP A 27 13.89 20.49 7.66
CA ASP A 27 13.43 20.46 6.26
C ASP A 27 12.10 21.20 6.19
N TYR A 28 12.16 22.51 5.91
CA TYR A 28 10.99 23.39 5.83
C TYR A 28 10.19 23.22 4.54
N TYR A 29 10.73 22.51 3.55
CA TYR A 29 9.95 22.18 2.37
C TYR A 29 8.97 21.10 2.78
N ALA A 30 7.68 21.45 2.80
CA ALA A 30 6.61 20.48 2.94
C ALA A 30 6.97 19.30 2.04
N LEU A 31 7.02 18.09 2.61
CA LEU A 31 7.48 16.91 1.90
C LEU A 31 6.65 16.77 0.63
N PHE A 32 7.21 17.29 -0.44
CA PHE A 32 6.73 17.05 -1.77
C PHE A 32 6.83 15.54 -1.96
N PRO A 33 6.04 14.98 -2.88
CA PRO A 33 6.28 13.61 -3.31
C PRO A 33 7.78 13.34 -3.46
N ALA A 34 8.15 12.12 -3.18
CA ALA A 34 9.49 11.62 -3.36
C ALA A 34 10.07 12.09 -4.70
N GLY A 35 11.17 12.85 -4.66
CA GLY A 35 11.73 13.48 -5.85
C GLY A 35 11.74 15.01 -5.85
N VAL A 36 11.22 15.64 -6.91
CA VAL A 36 11.37 17.09 -7.14
C VAL A 36 10.49 17.87 -6.18
N LYS A 37 11.15 18.54 -5.23
CA LYS A 37 10.54 19.35 -4.16
C LYS A 37 10.23 20.79 -4.63
N ASN A 38 9.15 21.01 -5.39
CA ASN A 38 8.70 22.36 -5.77
C ASN A 38 7.23 22.62 -5.44
N SER A 39 6.91 23.87 -5.07
CA SER A 39 5.61 24.31 -4.51
C SER A 39 4.45 24.46 -5.50
N SER A 40 4.59 24.03 -6.76
CA SER A 40 3.48 24.08 -7.72
C SER A 40 2.45 22.96 -7.48
N THR A 41 1.22 23.17 -7.95
CA THR A 41 0.18 22.12 -7.99
C THR A 41 0.61 20.94 -8.87
N LEU A 42 0.25 19.71 -8.50
CA LEU A 42 0.56 18.44 -9.22
C LEU A 42 2.03 17.98 -9.18
N THR A 43 2.89 18.65 -8.40
CA THR A 43 4.31 18.29 -8.30
C THR A 43 4.48 16.89 -7.73
N GLY A 44 3.58 16.53 -6.82
CA GLY A 44 3.10 15.19 -6.46
C GLY A 44 3.41 14.09 -7.47
N MET A 45 2.46 13.96 -8.37
CA MET A 45 2.46 13.01 -9.45
C MET A 45 3.58 13.27 -10.47
N GLN A 46 3.90 14.53 -10.77
CA GLN A 46 4.92 14.89 -11.76
C GLN A 46 6.31 14.39 -11.37
N SER A 47 6.66 14.45 -10.09
CA SER A 47 7.91 13.92 -9.58
C SER A 47 8.03 12.42 -9.88
N GLN A 48 6.95 11.67 -9.65
CA GLN A 48 6.91 10.24 -9.96
C GLN A 48 6.94 9.98 -11.47
N GLN A 49 6.28 10.80 -12.28
CA GLN A 49 6.32 10.71 -13.74
C GLN A 49 7.73 10.90 -14.29
N VAL A 50 8.44 11.93 -13.84
CA VAL A 50 9.83 12.19 -14.21
C VAL A 50 10.70 11.01 -13.78
N ALA A 51 10.48 10.51 -12.57
CA ALA A 51 11.31 9.44 -12.02
C ALA A 51 11.07 8.06 -12.64
N ALA A 52 9.84 7.79 -13.04
CA ALA A 52 9.46 6.59 -13.76
C ALA A 52 9.89 6.66 -15.24
N GLY A 53 9.79 7.83 -15.87
CA GLY A 53 9.99 8.00 -17.30
C GLY A 53 9.07 7.10 -18.12
N ALA A 54 9.53 6.63 -19.28
CA ALA A 54 8.77 5.74 -20.17
C ALA A 54 8.40 4.38 -19.53
N ARG A 55 9.06 3.99 -18.43
CA ARG A 55 8.79 2.71 -17.74
C ARG A 55 7.45 2.72 -17.00
N GLY A 56 7.01 3.88 -16.55
CA GLY A 56 5.78 4.00 -15.81
C GLY A 56 5.86 3.64 -14.33
N TRP A 57 4.72 3.80 -13.64
CA TRP A 57 4.58 3.45 -12.23
C TRP A 57 4.40 1.94 -12.07
N THR A 58 5.09 1.37 -11.08
CA THR A 58 4.92 0.00 -10.61
C THR A 58 4.70 0.01 -9.11
N PRO A 59 4.02 -0.99 -8.54
CA PRO A 59 3.89 -1.11 -7.08
C PRO A 59 5.25 -1.04 -6.39
N TYR A 60 5.25 -0.46 -5.19
CA TYR A 60 6.44 -0.44 -4.35
C TYR A 60 6.76 -1.85 -3.86
N ASP A 61 7.90 -2.39 -4.27
CA ASP A 61 8.42 -3.67 -3.79
C ASP A 61 9.95 -3.57 -3.63
N PRO A 62 10.45 -2.89 -2.59
CA PRO A 62 11.88 -2.63 -2.45
C PRO A 62 12.71 -3.91 -2.23
N TYR A 63 12.05 -5.05 -1.99
CA TYR A 63 12.66 -6.36 -1.79
C TYR A 63 12.90 -7.10 -3.11
N ASP A 64 12.23 -6.72 -4.20
CA ASP A 64 12.53 -7.26 -5.52
C ASP A 64 13.81 -6.60 -6.07
N PRO A 65 14.87 -7.36 -6.42
CA PRO A 65 16.07 -6.82 -7.05
C PRO A 65 15.81 -6.06 -8.37
N LYS A 66 14.66 -6.32 -9.01
CA LYS A 66 14.23 -5.65 -10.24
C LYS A 66 13.44 -4.37 -9.97
N PHE A 67 13.05 -4.10 -8.72
CA PHE A 67 12.32 -2.90 -8.37
C PHE A 67 13.16 -1.66 -8.66
N ILE A 68 12.54 -0.74 -9.40
CA ILE A 68 13.18 0.51 -9.79
C ILE A 68 12.67 1.62 -8.90
N TRP A 69 13.56 2.09 -8.04
CA TRP A 69 13.33 3.20 -7.15
C TRP A 69 12.99 4.48 -7.93
N ARG A 70 11.88 5.12 -7.54
CA ARG A 70 11.49 6.46 -8.01
C ARG A 70 11.93 7.57 -7.06
N ALA A 71 12.50 7.19 -5.93
CA ALA A 71 13.05 8.09 -4.92
C ALA A 71 14.34 7.55 -4.30
N GLY A 72 15.03 8.42 -3.56
CA GLY A 72 15.93 8.04 -2.50
C GLY A 72 15.20 7.22 -1.44
N VAL A 73 15.92 6.37 -0.72
CA VAL A 73 15.32 5.49 0.30
C VAL A 73 14.69 6.29 1.46
N CYS A 74 15.04 7.56 1.62
CA CYS A 74 14.46 8.49 2.60
C CYS A 74 13.74 9.69 1.97
N GLY A 75 13.34 9.60 0.69
CA GLY A 75 12.44 10.58 0.05
C GLY A 75 13.07 11.63 -0.85
N ASP A 76 14.41 11.73 -0.87
CA ASP A 76 15.11 12.62 -1.79
C ASP A 76 14.94 12.22 -3.26
N ALA A 77 15.23 13.13 -4.20
CA ALA A 77 15.21 12.77 -5.61
C ALA A 77 16.34 11.84 -6.00
N VAL A 78 16.05 10.79 -6.78
CA VAL A 78 17.03 9.79 -7.23
C VAL A 78 18.25 10.42 -7.94
N TRP A 79 18.04 11.55 -8.61
CA TRP A 79 19.05 12.27 -9.42
C TRP A 79 19.73 13.42 -8.67
N ARG A 80 19.40 13.65 -7.40
CA ARG A 80 19.98 14.71 -6.58
C ARG A 80 20.74 14.15 -5.40
N THR A 81 21.43 15.04 -4.68
CA THR A 81 22.00 14.74 -3.37
C THR A 81 20.96 14.10 -2.46
N GLN A 82 21.39 13.08 -1.72
CA GLN A 82 20.55 12.36 -0.77
C GLN A 82 20.73 12.98 0.62
N ASP A 83 20.14 14.16 0.82
CA ASP A 83 20.34 14.97 2.03
C ASP A 83 19.82 14.29 3.30
N HIS A 84 18.92 13.32 3.16
CA HIS A 84 18.41 12.50 4.25
C HIS A 84 19.23 11.22 4.47
N LEU A 85 20.35 10.98 3.78
CA LEU A 85 21.23 9.83 4.02
C LEU A 85 22.54 10.26 4.66
N LYS A 86 23.30 9.30 5.20
CA LYS A 86 24.60 9.55 5.82
C LYS A 86 25.51 10.44 4.99
N GLY A 87 25.92 11.56 5.58
CA GLY A 87 26.71 12.61 4.93
C GLY A 87 25.88 13.76 4.35
N GLY A 88 24.55 13.62 4.31
CA GLY A 88 23.60 14.66 3.94
C GLY A 88 23.23 15.58 5.11
N GLU A 89 22.67 16.74 4.78
CA GLU A 89 22.30 17.80 5.72
C GLU A 89 21.36 17.32 6.83
N PHE A 90 20.33 16.55 6.48
CA PHE A 90 19.27 16.13 7.40
C PHE A 90 19.55 14.80 8.10
N TYR A 91 20.67 14.13 7.79
CA TYR A 91 21.10 12.91 8.47
C TYR A 91 21.34 13.11 9.97
N TYR A 92 21.88 14.29 10.33
CA TYR A 92 22.17 14.72 11.70
C TYR A 92 22.71 13.59 12.59
N ASN A 93 23.82 12.99 12.15
CA ASN A 93 24.55 11.95 12.87
C ASN A 93 23.71 10.73 13.32
N ALA A 94 22.57 10.45 12.67
CA ALA A 94 21.66 9.38 13.03
C ALA A 94 21.24 9.39 14.51
N THR A 95 20.86 10.56 15.03
CA THR A 95 20.38 10.69 16.41
C THR A 95 19.23 9.73 16.67
N ILE A 96 19.36 8.91 17.72
CA ILE A 96 18.32 7.97 18.11
C ILE A 96 17.16 8.74 18.72
N VAL A 97 16.08 8.85 17.95
CA VAL A 97 14.91 9.65 18.31
C VAL A 97 13.88 8.88 19.14
N SER A 98 14.00 7.55 19.20
CA SER A 98 13.20 6.71 20.11
C SER A 98 13.87 5.35 20.36
N ARG A 99 13.54 4.73 21.49
CA ARG A 99 14.01 3.40 21.91
C ARG A 99 12.83 2.49 22.17
N TYR A 100 12.86 1.31 21.57
CA TYR A 100 11.84 0.27 21.72
C TYR A 100 12.47 -0.99 22.28
N ARG A 101 11.62 -1.94 22.70
CA ARG A 101 12.04 -3.30 23.03
C ARG A 101 11.68 -4.23 21.88
N GLN A 102 12.55 -5.20 21.60
CA GLN A 102 12.22 -6.27 20.64
C GLN A 102 10.87 -6.90 20.98
N GLY A 103 10.09 -7.27 19.96
CA GLY A 103 8.73 -7.79 20.16
C GLY A 103 7.68 -6.79 20.65
N GLY A 104 8.04 -5.54 20.92
CA GLY A 104 7.09 -4.48 21.26
C GLY A 104 6.32 -3.97 20.05
N THR A 105 5.58 -2.87 20.23
CA THR A 105 4.95 -2.15 19.12
C THR A 105 5.60 -0.79 18.93
N VAL A 106 5.60 -0.32 17.69
CA VAL A 106 5.91 1.06 17.33
C VAL A 106 4.65 1.74 16.84
N GLY A 107 4.35 2.92 17.39
CA GLY A 107 3.24 3.75 16.96
C GLY A 107 3.72 4.93 16.14
N ILE A 108 3.07 5.18 15.00
CA ILE A 108 3.44 6.29 14.11
C ILE A 108 2.41 7.39 14.18
N ALA A 109 2.85 8.58 14.58
CA ALA A 109 2.03 9.78 14.54
C ALA A 109 2.16 10.42 13.16
N THR A 110 1.05 10.72 12.51
CA THR A 110 1.05 11.30 11.15
C THR A 110 0.26 12.59 11.11
N VAL A 111 0.84 13.62 10.51
CA VAL A 111 0.15 14.87 10.18
C VAL A 111 -0.04 14.88 8.66
N ILE A 112 -1.29 14.93 8.21
CA ILE A 112 -1.67 14.97 6.80
C ILE A 112 -2.20 16.37 6.50
N THR A 113 -1.43 17.17 5.77
CA THR A 113 -1.82 18.54 5.36
C THR A 113 -2.61 18.57 4.07
N ALA A 114 -2.55 17.49 3.27
CA ALA A 114 -3.35 17.31 2.08
C ALA A 114 -3.77 15.82 2.01
N HIS A 115 -5.07 15.56 2.06
CA HIS A 115 -5.58 14.20 2.26
C HIS A 115 -5.71 13.44 0.94
N HIS A 116 -4.60 12.85 0.50
CA HIS A 116 -4.53 12.17 -0.79
C HIS A 116 -5.00 10.69 -0.73
N ASN A 117 -5.71 10.28 0.33
CA ASN A 117 -6.12 8.91 0.60
C ASN A 117 -4.94 7.91 0.58
N GLY A 118 -5.21 6.64 0.24
CA GLY A 118 -4.18 5.61 0.04
C GLY A 118 -3.76 4.92 1.34
N PHE A 119 -2.51 4.48 1.40
CA PHE A 119 -2.01 3.72 2.55
C PHE A 119 -0.53 3.94 2.82
N MET A 120 -0.17 3.70 4.07
CA MET A 120 1.19 3.78 4.58
C MET A 120 1.72 2.38 4.89
N GLU A 121 2.99 2.18 4.64
CA GLU A 121 3.75 0.98 5.00
C GLU A 121 4.99 1.40 5.79
N LEU A 122 5.42 0.53 6.70
CA LEU A 122 6.61 0.74 7.52
C LEU A 122 7.65 -0.34 7.25
N HIS A 123 8.89 0.07 7.04
CA HIS A 123 10.02 -0.82 6.84
C HIS A 123 11.07 -0.55 7.92
N LEU A 124 11.58 -1.60 8.54
CA LEU A 124 12.60 -1.55 9.57
C LEU A 124 13.91 -2.09 8.99
N CYS A 125 14.97 -1.31 9.09
CA CYS A 125 16.31 -1.68 8.65
C CYS A 125 17.29 -1.68 9.83
N ASP A 126 18.19 -2.65 9.87
CA ASP A 126 19.32 -2.69 10.79
C ASP A 126 20.54 -2.05 10.09
N ALA A 127 20.89 -0.83 10.51
CA ALA A 127 21.93 -0.06 9.85
C ALA A 127 23.30 -0.75 9.92
N ALA A 128 23.55 -1.57 10.95
CA ALA A 128 24.80 -2.32 11.06
C ALA A 128 24.95 -3.42 9.99
N LYS A 129 23.83 -3.90 9.43
CA LYS A 129 23.80 -4.88 8.33
C LYS A 129 23.77 -4.22 6.96
N CYS A 130 23.64 -2.90 6.92
CA CYS A 130 23.63 -2.12 5.70
C CYS A 130 25.04 -1.70 5.28
N PRO A 131 25.30 -1.55 3.97
CA PRO A 131 26.52 -0.90 3.49
C PRO A 131 26.67 0.50 4.09
N ASN A 132 27.90 0.87 4.47
CA ASN A 132 28.27 2.18 5.02
C ASN A 132 27.59 2.56 6.35
N GLY A 133 26.86 1.64 7.00
CA GLY A 133 26.22 1.87 8.28
C GLY A 133 25.00 2.78 8.21
N ASP A 134 24.26 2.78 7.09
CA ASP A 134 23.00 3.51 6.93
C ASP A 134 22.06 2.80 5.93
N ILE A 135 20.76 3.07 6.01
CA ILE A 135 19.77 2.54 5.07
C ILE A 135 20.17 2.85 3.62
N SER A 136 20.03 1.86 2.76
CA SER A 136 20.31 1.98 1.33
C SER A 136 19.46 0.99 0.53
N ARG A 137 19.42 1.15 -0.79
CA ARG A 137 18.61 0.28 -1.67
C ARG A 137 18.96 -1.19 -1.52
N SER A 138 20.25 -1.51 -1.37
CA SER A 138 20.72 -2.88 -1.20
C SER A 138 20.40 -3.49 0.16
N CYS A 139 20.06 -2.69 1.17
CA CYS A 139 19.63 -3.22 2.47
C CYS A 139 18.31 -4.00 2.39
N PHE A 140 17.42 -3.57 1.48
CA PHE A 140 16.14 -4.25 1.30
C PHE A 140 16.32 -5.62 0.66
N THR A 141 17.20 -5.74 -0.34
CA THR A 141 17.45 -7.01 -1.02
C THR A 141 18.40 -7.95 -0.28
N SER A 142 19.22 -7.43 0.66
CA SER A 142 20.14 -8.25 1.46
C SER A 142 19.49 -8.90 2.69
N GLY A 143 18.23 -8.55 3.01
CA GLY A 143 17.57 -8.95 4.25
C GLY A 143 17.96 -8.10 5.47
N ALA A 144 18.69 -6.99 5.27
CA ALA A 144 18.95 -6.02 6.33
C ALA A 144 17.72 -5.15 6.65
N CYS A 145 16.71 -5.15 5.79
CA CYS A 145 15.41 -4.52 6.03
C CYS A 145 14.26 -5.52 5.96
N MET A 146 13.14 -5.18 6.61
CA MET A 146 11.89 -5.93 6.51
C MET A 146 10.67 -5.03 6.69
N GLN A 147 9.55 -5.40 6.07
CA GLN A 147 8.28 -4.69 6.23
C GLN A 147 7.67 -5.10 7.57
N LEU A 148 7.16 -4.13 8.33
CA LEU A 148 6.44 -4.37 9.56
C LEU A 148 4.97 -4.62 9.27
N ASN A 149 4.40 -5.60 9.98
CA ASN A 149 2.96 -5.79 10.01
C ASN A 149 2.31 -4.85 11.03
N ARG A 150 1.06 -4.48 10.79
CA ARG A 150 0.26 -3.79 11.79
C ARG A 150 0.08 -4.65 13.03
N ALA A 151 0.12 -4.01 14.19
CA ALA A 151 -0.24 -4.63 15.46
C ALA A 151 -1.77 -4.60 15.63
N PRO A 152 -2.38 -5.66 16.21
CA PRO A 152 -3.81 -5.67 16.51
C PRO A 152 -4.23 -4.48 17.38
N ASN A 153 -5.36 -3.89 17.04
CA ASN A 153 -5.95 -2.80 17.80
C ASN A 153 -7.47 -2.98 17.80
N ALA A 154 -8.07 -3.26 18.96
CA ALA A 154 -9.48 -3.59 19.08
C ALA A 154 -10.43 -2.49 18.55
N GLU A 155 -10.05 -1.21 18.68
CA GLU A 155 -10.84 -0.10 18.13
C GLU A 155 -10.80 -0.10 16.60
N CYS A 156 -9.60 -0.22 16.01
CA CYS A 156 -9.42 -0.24 14.56
C CYS A 156 -10.04 -1.50 13.93
N ASP A 157 -9.75 -2.66 14.51
CA ASP A 157 -10.15 -3.98 14.02
C ASP A 157 -11.66 -4.22 14.19
N SER A 158 -12.36 -3.40 14.98
CA SER A 158 -13.82 -3.39 15.00
C SER A 158 -14.43 -2.96 13.66
N GLY A 159 -13.67 -2.26 12.82
CA GLY A 159 -14.14 -1.64 11.59
C GLY A 159 -15.06 -0.44 11.81
N LYS A 160 -15.31 -0.02 13.06
CA LYS A 160 -16.25 1.06 13.40
C LYS A 160 -15.56 2.39 13.70
N SER A 161 -14.25 2.39 13.92
CA SER A 161 -13.53 3.63 14.19
C SER A 161 -13.34 4.46 12.93
N TYR A 162 -13.51 5.77 13.07
CA TYR A 162 -13.24 6.76 12.03
C TYR A 162 -11.77 7.19 12.02
N LYS A 163 -11.01 6.80 13.06
CA LYS A 163 -9.59 7.16 13.27
C LYS A 163 -8.60 6.13 12.71
N CYS A 164 -9.09 4.94 12.36
CA CYS A 164 -8.30 3.85 11.79
C CYS A 164 -9.23 2.76 11.24
N GLY A 165 -8.69 1.93 10.35
CA GLY A 165 -9.39 0.78 9.79
C GLY A 165 -8.79 -0.55 10.25
N PRO A 166 -9.50 -1.67 10.05
CA PRO A 166 -8.99 -3.00 10.38
C PRO A 166 -7.70 -3.36 9.65
N ILE A 167 -7.02 -4.40 10.12
CA ILE A 167 -5.90 -4.98 9.38
C ILE A 167 -6.41 -5.62 8.08
N ASP A 168 -5.84 -5.20 6.95
CA ASP A 168 -6.06 -5.86 5.67
C ASP A 168 -5.34 -7.22 5.66
N ARG A 169 -6.11 -8.31 5.58
CA ARG A 169 -5.53 -9.67 5.57
C ARG A 169 -4.62 -9.95 4.38
N ASN A 170 -4.81 -9.27 3.25
CA ASN A 170 -4.01 -9.44 2.04
C ASN A 170 -2.72 -8.63 2.11
N TYR A 171 -2.75 -7.52 2.85
CA TYR A 171 -1.65 -6.60 3.01
C TYR A 171 -1.52 -6.15 4.48
N PRO A 172 -1.11 -7.04 5.39
CA PRO A 172 -1.15 -6.79 6.84
C PRO A 172 -0.21 -5.67 7.31
N GLY A 173 0.74 -5.25 6.48
CA GLY A 173 1.61 -4.10 6.72
C GLY A 173 1.02 -2.74 6.32
N ARG A 174 -0.19 -2.69 5.74
CA ARG A 174 -0.79 -1.43 5.27
C ARG A 174 -1.67 -0.79 6.31
N TRP A 175 -1.39 0.47 6.60
CA TRP A 175 -2.27 1.36 7.33
C TRP A 175 -2.95 2.33 6.37
N TYR A 176 -4.24 2.13 6.11
CA TYR A 176 -5.01 2.99 5.19
C TYR A 176 -5.34 4.32 5.86
N VAL A 177 -5.14 5.42 5.15
CA VAL A 177 -5.41 6.76 5.66
C VAL A 177 -6.91 6.88 5.93
N PRO A 178 -7.35 7.09 7.19
CA PRO A 178 -8.77 7.26 7.54
C PRO A 178 -9.38 8.49 6.91
N CYS A 179 -10.68 8.69 7.00
CA CYS A 179 -11.33 9.92 6.51
C CYS A 179 -10.67 11.18 7.09
N SER A 180 -10.70 12.28 6.33
CA SER A 180 -10.44 13.60 6.91
C SER A 180 -11.49 13.92 7.97
N HIS A 181 -11.02 14.32 9.15
CA HIS A 181 -11.85 14.64 10.31
C HIS A 181 -12.22 16.12 10.36
N ASP A 182 -11.41 16.97 9.72
CA ASP A 182 -11.53 18.40 9.81
C ASP A 182 -11.30 19.07 8.45
N ILE A 183 -12.36 19.05 7.63
CA ILE A 183 -12.40 19.81 6.36
C ILE A 183 -12.28 21.33 6.55
N MET A 184 -12.29 21.84 7.79
CA MET A 184 -12.27 23.27 8.11
C MET A 184 -10.90 23.76 8.61
N SER A 185 -10.06 22.89 9.22
CA SER A 185 -8.75 23.27 9.80
C SER A 185 -7.55 23.05 8.87
N GLY A 186 -7.75 22.46 7.69
CA GLY A 186 -6.71 22.35 6.66
C GLY A 186 -5.61 21.30 6.93
N TYR A 187 -5.73 20.46 7.97
CA TYR A 187 -4.87 19.28 8.19
C TYR A 187 -5.55 18.25 9.11
N ASP A 188 -5.14 16.99 8.99
CA ASP A 188 -5.54 15.88 9.87
C ASP A 188 -4.36 15.38 10.69
N TYR A 189 -4.53 15.26 12.00
CA TYR A 189 -3.57 14.61 12.89
C TYR A 189 -4.07 13.22 13.29
N TYR A 190 -3.25 12.20 13.02
CA TYR A 190 -3.48 10.82 13.43
C TYR A 190 -2.48 10.45 14.53
N PRO A 191 -2.97 10.33 15.78
CA PRO A 191 -2.14 9.93 16.91
C PRO A 191 -1.55 8.51 16.78
N PRO A 192 -0.40 8.24 17.40
CA PRO A 192 0.33 6.99 17.20
C PRO A 192 -0.43 5.74 17.66
N GLN A 193 -1.37 5.85 18.61
CA GLN A 193 -2.15 4.70 19.08
C GLN A 193 -3.03 4.06 17.99
N TYR A 194 -3.30 4.77 16.88
CA TYR A 194 -4.14 4.30 15.78
C TYR A 194 -3.36 3.65 14.62
N ALA A 195 -2.06 3.90 14.53
CA ALA A 195 -1.14 3.35 13.54
C ALA A 195 0.00 2.58 14.23
N GLN A 196 -0.35 1.44 14.83
CA GLN A 196 0.58 0.58 15.54
C GLN A 196 1.13 -0.53 14.64
N PHE A 197 2.42 -0.79 14.72
CA PHE A 197 3.14 -1.84 13.99
C PHE A 197 3.91 -2.73 14.95
N GLN A 198 3.94 -4.03 14.65
CA GLN A 198 4.58 -5.04 15.49
C GLN A 198 6.06 -5.14 15.15
N LEU A 199 6.92 -4.92 16.15
CA LEU A 199 8.36 -5.19 16.02
C LEU A 199 8.61 -6.71 16.09
N PRO A 200 9.57 -7.25 15.32
CA PRO A 200 9.89 -8.67 15.36
C PRO A 200 10.45 -9.11 16.73
N LEU A 201 10.23 -10.37 17.10
CA LEU A 201 10.71 -10.94 18.36
C LEU A 201 12.23 -11.16 18.37
N ASP A 202 12.82 -11.38 17.20
CA ASP A 202 14.21 -11.74 16.94
C ASP A 202 15.03 -10.58 16.36
N TRP A 203 14.48 -9.36 16.34
CA TRP A 203 15.13 -8.19 15.79
C TRP A 203 15.46 -7.16 16.87
N HIS A 204 16.74 -6.82 16.98
CA HIS A 204 17.25 -5.76 17.83
C HIS A 204 18.43 -5.08 17.13
N CYS A 205 18.61 -3.78 17.36
CA CYS A 205 19.68 -3.00 16.74
C CYS A 205 19.95 -1.74 17.57
N LYS A 206 21.23 -1.38 17.71
CA LYS A 206 21.65 -0.14 18.37
C LYS A 206 21.29 1.09 17.53
N HIS A 207 21.29 0.93 16.22
CA HIS A 207 20.88 1.90 15.23
C HIS A 207 20.06 1.16 14.17
N CYS A 208 18.76 1.39 14.21
CA CYS A 208 17.82 0.94 13.20
C CYS A 208 17.29 2.17 12.47
N VAL A 209 16.92 2.00 11.21
CA VAL A 209 16.20 3.03 10.45
C VAL A 209 14.80 2.54 10.17
N LEU A 210 13.79 3.31 10.61
CA LEU A 210 12.41 3.13 10.19
C LEU A 210 12.18 3.98 8.94
N GLN A 211 11.85 3.34 7.83
CA GLN A 211 11.33 4.01 6.65
C GLN A 211 9.80 3.97 6.69
N TRP A 212 9.18 5.14 6.66
CA TRP A 212 7.77 5.33 6.39
C TRP A 212 7.59 5.57 4.89
N TYR A 213 6.70 4.81 4.25
CA TYR A 213 6.31 4.96 2.85
C TYR A 213 4.80 5.22 2.80
N TRP A 214 4.38 6.28 2.12
CA TRP A 214 2.98 6.55 1.82
C TRP A 214 2.77 6.60 0.31
N VAL A 215 1.79 5.86 -0.18
CA VAL A 215 1.29 5.98 -1.54
C VAL A 215 -0.13 6.52 -1.52
N SER A 216 -0.36 7.57 -2.30
CA SER A 216 -1.66 8.21 -2.43
C SER A 216 -2.64 7.39 -3.29
N ALA A 217 -3.93 7.73 -3.22
CA ALA A 217 -4.98 7.10 -4.00
C ALA A 217 -6.06 8.09 -4.52
N ASN A 218 -5.71 9.36 -4.71
CA ASN A 218 -6.60 10.40 -5.22
C ASN A 218 -6.68 10.46 -6.77
N ASP A 219 -5.61 10.08 -7.47
CA ASP A 219 -5.56 10.13 -8.94
C ASP A 219 -5.79 8.76 -9.60
N CYS A 220 -5.28 7.71 -8.98
CA CYS A 220 -5.51 6.32 -9.33
C CYS A 220 -5.53 5.47 -8.05
N ASN A 221 -6.07 4.26 -8.10
CA ASN A 221 -6.07 3.34 -6.96
C ASN A 221 -4.86 2.40 -7.00
N PRO A 222 -3.90 2.49 -6.06
CA PRO A 222 -2.83 1.49 -5.95
C PRO A 222 -3.40 0.07 -5.75
N PRO A 223 -2.70 -0.98 -6.19
CA PRO A 223 -3.19 -2.35 -6.08
C PRO A 223 -3.55 -2.74 -4.65
N GLY A 224 -4.74 -3.29 -4.47
CA GLY A 224 -5.28 -3.72 -3.17
C GLY A 224 -6.16 -2.68 -2.46
N VAL A 225 -6.13 -1.39 -2.82
CA VAL A 225 -6.99 -0.37 -2.20
C VAL A 225 -8.46 -0.71 -2.34
N LEU A 226 -8.93 -0.90 -3.57
CA LEU A 226 -10.34 -1.25 -3.80
C LEU A 226 -10.72 -2.62 -3.20
N ASP A 227 -9.78 -3.57 -3.15
CA ASP A 227 -10.02 -4.89 -2.53
C ASP A 227 -10.24 -4.75 -1.01
N TYR A 228 -9.48 -3.87 -0.34
CA TYR A 228 -9.65 -3.61 1.09
C TYR A 228 -11.00 -2.96 1.41
N PHE A 229 -11.38 -1.93 0.65
CA PHE A 229 -12.62 -1.17 0.90
C PHE A 229 -13.91 -1.92 0.53
N ASP A 230 -13.82 -2.96 -0.29
CA ASP A 230 -14.97 -3.81 -0.61
C ASP A 230 -14.94 -5.14 0.14
N GLY A 231 -13.76 -5.53 0.61
CA GLY A 231 -13.51 -6.77 1.31
C GLY A 231 -14.19 -6.87 2.68
N PRO A 232 -14.10 -8.05 3.30
CA PRO A 232 -14.70 -8.31 4.60
C PRO A 232 -14.07 -7.50 5.74
N ASP A 233 -12.84 -7.03 5.57
CA ASP A 233 -12.09 -6.25 6.57
C ASP A 233 -12.25 -4.72 6.34
N ARG A 234 -13.21 -4.31 5.51
CA ARG A 234 -13.40 -2.90 5.19
C ARG A 234 -13.78 -2.07 6.42
N PRO A 235 -13.31 -0.81 6.51
CA PRO A 235 -13.77 0.10 7.54
C PRO A 235 -15.20 0.60 7.22
N SER A 236 -15.95 0.93 8.27
CA SER A 236 -17.31 1.50 8.20
C SER A 236 -17.27 3.02 8.17
N TRP A 237 -16.44 3.58 7.29
CA TRP A 237 -16.22 5.01 7.15
C TRP A 237 -17.34 5.75 6.41
N GLY A 238 -18.38 5.03 5.96
CA GLY A 238 -19.61 5.60 5.44
C GLY A 238 -19.39 6.46 4.19
N THR A 239 -19.98 7.65 4.18
CA THR A 239 -19.94 8.60 3.05
C THR A 239 -19.01 9.79 3.29
N CYS A 240 -18.04 9.65 4.19
CA CYS A 240 -17.07 10.72 4.46
C CYS A 240 -16.37 11.11 3.14
N VAL A 241 -16.26 12.41 2.87
CA VAL A 241 -15.60 12.90 1.66
C VAL A 241 -14.09 12.98 1.87
N GLY A 242 -13.33 12.63 0.84
CA GLY A 242 -11.88 12.82 0.76
C GLY A 242 -11.50 13.51 -0.56
N GLN A 243 -10.20 13.71 -0.79
CA GLN A 243 -9.74 14.30 -2.05
C GLN A 243 -9.97 13.35 -3.23
N GLY A 244 -10.05 13.93 -4.43
CA GLY A 244 -10.06 13.16 -5.67
C GLY A 244 -11.34 12.37 -5.89
N ASP A 245 -12.49 12.86 -5.39
CA ASP A 245 -13.81 12.21 -5.38
C ASP A 245 -14.00 11.05 -4.39
N ALA A 246 -13.04 10.85 -3.49
CA ALA A 246 -13.12 9.77 -2.51
C ALA A 246 -14.36 9.89 -1.61
N ILE A 247 -15.07 8.77 -1.47
CA ILE A 247 -16.20 8.61 -0.57
C ILE A 247 -15.93 7.35 0.28
N GLY A 248 -15.95 7.51 1.61
CA GLY A 248 -15.64 6.43 2.54
C GLY A 248 -14.16 6.03 2.55
N GLY A 249 -13.26 6.97 2.19
CA GLY A 249 -11.81 6.77 2.15
C GLY A 249 -11.25 6.19 0.84
N VAL A 250 -12.07 6.06 -0.21
CA VAL A 250 -11.64 5.50 -1.51
C VAL A 250 -12.25 6.23 -2.70
N ALA A 251 -11.42 6.52 -3.70
CA ALA A 251 -11.81 7.15 -4.96
C ALA A 251 -12.28 6.08 -5.97
N ARG A 252 -13.50 5.58 -5.80
CA ARG A 252 -14.05 4.40 -6.51
C ARG A 252 -14.12 4.56 -8.03
N ARG A 253 -14.19 5.80 -8.52
CA ARG A 253 -14.26 6.15 -9.95
C ARG A 253 -12.89 6.27 -10.61
N LYS A 254 -11.80 6.13 -9.85
CA LYS A 254 -10.44 6.18 -10.38
C LYS A 254 -9.96 4.81 -10.82
N ALA A 255 -9.23 4.77 -11.92
CA ALA A 255 -8.62 3.55 -12.44
C ALA A 255 -7.48 3.05 -11.54
N PRO A 256 -7.04 1.77 -11.66
CA PRO A 256 -5.82 1.29 -11.03
C PRO A 256 -4.60 2.09 -11.44
N CYS A 257 -3.69 2.27 -10.49
CA CYS A 257 -2.35 2.76 -10.80
C CYS A 257 -1.55 1.72 -11.58
N GLY A 258 -0.67 2.18 -12.48
CA GLY A 258 0.16 1.30 -13.30
C GLY A 258 0.61 1.94 -14.61
N GLY A 259 1.85 1.65 -15.00
CA GLY A 259 2.39 2.02 -16.31
C GLY A 259 2.59 3.54 -16.46
N PRO A 260 2.87 4.00 -17.69
CA PRO A 260 3.24 5.40 -17.94
C PRO A 260 2.07 6.38 -17.79
N GLU A 261 0.84 5.89 -17.87
CA GLU A 261 -0.37 6.73 -17.95
C GLU A 261 -1.06 6.94 -16.59
N ARG A 262 -0.82 6.08 -15.60
CA ARG A 262 -1.56 6.07 -14.32
C ARG A 262 -0.62 6.07 -13.14
N MET A 263 -0.22 7.28 -12.76
CA MET A 263 0.76 7.56 -11.73
C MET A 263 0.06 7.98 -10.45
N THR A 264 0.65 7.64 -9.33
CA THR A 264 0.23 8.08 -8.00
C THR A 264 1.40 8.80 -7.33
N GLU A 265 1.10 9.67 -6.39
CA GLU A 265 2.10 10.34 -5.54
C GLU A 265 2.63 9.36 -4.49
N GLU A 266 3.92 9.47 -4.21
CA GLU A 266 4.63 8.65 -3.23
C GLU A 266 5.41 9.54 -2.28
N TYR A 267 5.49 9.16 -1.01
CA TYR A 267 6.22 9.90 0.02
C TYR A 267 7.03 8.93 0.86
N TYR A 268 8.21 9.37 1.27
CA TYR A 268 9.12 8.55 2.06
C TYR A 268 9.74 9.41 3.16
N GLN A 269 9.92 8.83 4.34
CA GLN A 269 10.65 9.45 5.44
C GLN A 269 11.44 8.39 6.19
N CYS A 270 12.52 8.81 6.85
CA CYS A 270 13.33 7.95 7.69
C CYS A 270 13.46 8.52 9.10
N ALA A 271 13.42 7.63 10.09
CA ALA A 271 13.71 7.95 11.49
C ALA A 271 14.71 6.94 12.07
N ASP A 272 15.71 7.44 12.77
CA ASP A 272 16.75 6.62 13.40
C ASP A 272 16.32 6.22 14.83
N ILE A 273 16.13 4.92 15.08
CA ILE A 273 15.65 4.39 16.36
C ILE A 273 16.62 3.34 16.90
N ALA A 274 16.44 2.92 18.16
CA ALA A 274 17.08 1.72 18.69
C ALA A 274 16.03 0.71 19.14
N ILE A 275 16.36 -0.57 19.00
CA ILE A 275 15.56 -1.69 19.51
C ILE A 275 16.44 -2.48 20.46
N GLU A 276 16.09 -2.46 21.73
CA GLU A 276 16.81 -3.13 22.80
C GLU A 276 16.42 -4.61 22.88
N PRO A 277 17.40 -5.49 23.16
CA PRO A 277 17.11 -6.90 23.34
C PRO A 277 16.22 -7.14 24.56
N TYR A 278 15.45 -8.23 24.52
CA TYR A 278 14.64 -8.63 25.66
C TYR A 278 15.54 -9.28 26.70
N ASN A 279 15.84 -8.55 27.78
CA ASN A 279 16.58 -9.12 28.91
C ASN A 279 15.62 -9.93 29.80
N SER A 280 15.84 -11.24 29.88
CA SER A 280 15.06 -12.20 30.68
C SER A 280 15.19 -12.04 32.22
N GLY A 281 15.81 -10.95 32.70
CA GLY A 281 16.18 -10.75 34.10
C GLY A 281 15.14 -10.08 35.00
N GLY A 282 13.98 -9.66 34.49
CA GLY A 282 12.91 -9.05 35.28
C GLY A 282 11.58 -9.73 35.00
N ARG A 283 11.08 -10.53 35.94
CA ARG A 283 9.72 -11.09 35.88
C ARG A 283 8.69 -9.96 35.99
N SER A 284 8.21 -9.46 34.85
CA SER A 284 6.83 -9.02 34.71
C SER A 284 6.07 -10.12 33.97
N ALA A 285 4.88 -10.44 34.48
CA ALA A 285 4.06 -11.53 33.98
C ALA A 285 3.87 -11.42 32.46
N PRO A 286 3.86 -12.55 31.72
CA PRO A 286 3.55 -12.52 30.31
C PRO A 286 2.19 -11.83 30.11
N PRO A 287 2.02 -10.96 29.09
CA PRO A 287 0.68 -10.53 28.71
C PRO A 287 -0.18 -11.79 28.53
N PRO A 288 -1.47 -11.74 28.88
CA PRO A 288 -2.31 -12.92 28.85
C PRO A 288 -2.11 -13.59 27.50
N LYS A 289 -1.71 -14.87 27.52
CA LYS A 289 -1.75 -15.72 26.35
C LYS A 289 -3.18 -15.59 25.84
N ALA A 290 -3.38 -14.76 24.84
CA ALA A 290 -4.47 -14.95 23.92
C ALA A 290 -4.25 -16.37 23.43
N THR A 291 -5.05 -17.30 23.94
CA THR A 291 -5.35 -18.53 23.23
C THR A 291 -6.01 -18.11 21.94
N ALA A 292 -5.20 -17.65 20.99
CA ALA A 292 -5.47 -17.85 19.60
C ALA A 292 -5.73 -19.34 19.49
N LYS A 293 -7.01 -19.69 19.28
CA LYS A 293 -7.33 -21.00 18.76
C LYS A 293 -6.40 -21.19 17.57
N VAL A 294 -5.52 -22.18 17.67
CA VAL A 294 -4.79 -22.70 16.52
C VAL A 294 -5.86 -23.20 15.58
N THR A 295 -6.30 -22.34 14.68
CA THR A 295 -7.07 -22.75 13.52
C THR A 295 -6.12 -23.61 12.72
N LYS A 296 -6.43 -24.91 12.62
CA LYS A 296 -5.75 -25.82 11.72
C LYS A 296 -5.71 -25.17 10.33
N LEU A 297 -4.51 -24.87 9.86
CA LEU A 297 -4.25 -24.58 8.45
C LEU A 297 -4.53 -25.86 7.67
N SER A 298 -5.71 -25.94 7.05
CA SER A 298 -5.98 -26.94 6.02
C SER A 298 -5.45 -26.43 4.69
N TYR A 299 -4.36 -27.08 4.27
CA TYR A 299 -3.71 -27.16 2.96
C TYR A 299 -4.37 -26.44 1.77
N GLY A 300 -3.55 -25.60 1.14
CA GLY A 300 -3.79 -25.03 -0.19
C GLY A 300 -2.65 -24.14 -0.72
N ARG A 301 -1.41 -24.29 -0.25
CA ARG A 301 -0.22 -23.75 -0.95
C ARG A 301 0.63 -24.91 -1.44
N ARG A 302 0.83 -24.97 -2.76
CA ARG A 302 1.89 -25.76 -3.41
C ARG A 302 2.51 -24.99 -4.58
N LYS A 303 3.04 -23.77 -4.35
CA LYS A 303 4.27 -23.22 -4.96
C LYS A 303 4.57 -21.81 -4.43
N ALA A 304 5.85 -21.44 -4.44
CA ALA A 304 6.38 -20.13 -4.04
C ALA A 304 6.00 -19.02 -5.04
N ARG A 305 6.11 -17.75 -4.60
CA ARG A 305 6.06 -16.57 -5.46
C ARG A 305 6.98 -16.75 -6.66
N ASN A 306 6.46 -16.53 -7.86
CA ASN A 306 7.25 -16.24 -9.04
C ASN A 306 6.72 -14.96 -9.67
N GLY A 307 7.58 -13.94 -9.74
CA GLY A 307 7.58 -12.87 -10.72
C GLY A 307 6.50 -11.82 -10.60
N GLU A 308 6.92 -10.61 -10.23
CA GLU A 308 6.57 -9.45 -11.06
C GLU A 308 6.71 -9.87 -12.55
N LEU A 309 5.61 -9.74 -13.30
CA LEU A 309 5.40 -10.20 -14.69
C LEU A 309 5.44 -11.73 -14.88
N GLY A 310 4.26 -12.34 -14.99
CA GLY A 310 4.08 -13.79 -15.05
C GLY A 310 4.76 -14.49 -16.24
N THR A 311 5.34 -15.66 -15.98
CA THR A 311 5.66 -16.67 -17.00
C THR A 311 4.39 -17.43 -17.34
N GLY A 312 3.92 -17.33 -18.59
CA GLY A 312 2.66 -17.93 -19.01
C GLY A 312 2.02 -17.18 -20.17
N VAL A 313 0.74 -17.37 -20.41
CA VAL A 313 -0.12 -16.62 -21.34
C VAL A 313 -0.82 -15.48 -20.60
N PHE A 314 -1.38 -15.76 -19.42
CA PHE A 314 -2.13 -14.78 -18.64
C PHE A 314 -1.26 -14.04 -17.63
N GLN A 315 -1.47 -12.74 -17.51
CA GLN A 315 -0.99 -11.95 -16.38
C GLN A 315 -2.04 -11.87 -15.27
N GLN A 316 -3.28 -11.57 -15.62
CA GLN A 316 -4.36 -11.34 -14.64
C GLN A 316 -5.74 -11.27 -15.31
N LEU A 317 -6.79 -11.37 -14.49
CA LEU A 317 -8.14 -10.91 -14.84
C LEU A 317 -8.35 -9.49 -14.30
N LEU A 318 -8.83 -8.59 -15.15
CA LEU A 318 -9.05 -7.19 -14.81
C LEU A 318 -10.54 -6.87 -14.90
N LEU A 319 -11.11 -6.35 -13.81
CA LEU A 319 -12.44 -5.75 -13.83
C LEU A 319 -12.32 -4.38 -14.49
N TRP A 320 -13.11 -4.15 -15.52
CA TRP A 320 -13.39 -2.83 -16.08
C TRP A 320 -14.71 -2.33 -15.53
N ALA A 321 -14.77 -1.05 -15.19
CA ALA A 321 -15.97 -0.37 -14.78
C ALA A 321 -16.08 0.93 -15.56
N ASP A 322 -17.26 1.24 -16.11
CA ASP A 322 -17.54 2.47 -16.85
C ASP A 322 -16.54 2.77 -17.97
N LYS A 323 -16.07 1.72 -18.66
CA LYS A 323 -15.07 1.75 -19.75
C LYS A 323 -13.65 2.12 -19.31
N ILE A 324 -13.36 2.09 -18.03
CA ILE A 324 -11.99 2.20 -17.50
C ILE A 324 -11.63 0.93 -16.74
N PRO A 325 -10.37 0.49 -16.74
CA PRO A 325 -9.93 -0.52 -15.80
C PRO A 325 -10.23 -0.05 -14.39
N SER A 326 -10.75 -0.93 -13.55
CA SER A 326 -11.12 -0.65 -12.16
C SER A 326 -10.20 -1.35 -11.17
N ARG A 327 -9.92 -2.64 -11.34
CA ARG A 327 -9.02 -3.43 -10.45
C ARG A 327 -8.75 -4.83 -10.96
N THR A 328 -7.62 -5.41 -10.55
CA THR A 328 -7.36 -6.84 -10.70
C THR A 328 -8.35 -7.64 -9.87
N MET A 329 -8.93 -8.69 -10.44
CA MET A 329 -9.79 -9.60 -9.71
C MET A 329 -8.92 -10.60 -8.91
N ARG A 330 -9.17 -10.69 -7.60
CA ARG A 330 -8.46 -11.62 -6.70
C ARG A 330 -9.43 -12.60 -6.04
N ASN A 331 -8.93 -13.79 -5.75
CA ASN A 331 -9.76 -14.85 -5.19
C ASN A 331 -10.24 -14.46 -3.79
N GLY A 332 -11.54 -14.57 -3.55
CA GLY A 332 -12.21 -14.13 -2.33
C GLY A 332 -12.53 -12.64 -2.27
N SER A 333 -12.22 -11.84 -3.31
CA SER A 333 -12.59 -10.41 -3.32
C SER A 333 -14.10 -10.27 -3.32
N VAL A 334 -14.61 -9.40 -2.45
CA VAL A 334 -15.95 -8.84 -2.56
C VAL A 334 -15.79 -7.55 -3.38
N ILE A 335 -16.65 -7.34 -4.37
CA ILE A 335 -16.56 -6.25 -5.34
C ILE A 335 -17.90 -5.53 -5.31
N ASP A 336 -17.93 -4.32 -4.78
CA ASP A 336 -19.11 -3.46 -4.86
C ASP A 336 -19.20 -2.90 -6.28
N ILE A 337 -20.26 -3.29 -6.99
CA ILE A 337 -20.56 -2.86 -8.35
C ILE A 337 -21.73 -1.88 -8.42
N SER A 338 -22.37 -1.59 -7.28
CA SER A 338 -23.52 -0.68 -7.18
C SER A 338 -23.24 0.73 -7.69
N VAL A 339 -21.98 1.15 -7.56
CA VAL A 339 -21.49 2.48 -7.91
C VAL A 339 -21.16 2.64 -9.39
N TYR A 340 -21.15 1.54 -10.16
CA TYR A 340 -20.75 1.53 -11.56
C TYR A 340 -21.96 1.36 -12.48
N SER A 341 -21.99 2.12 -13.57
CA SER A 341 -23.06 1.98 -14.55
C SER A 341 -22.84 0.78 -15.47
N ARG A 342 -21.59 0.44 -15.81
CA ARG A 342 -21.24 -0.71 -16.66
C ARG A 342 -20.03 -1.42 -16.10
N ILE A 343 -19.95 -2.74 -16.26
CA ILE A 343 -18.74 -3.49 -15.93
C ILE A 343 -18.37 -4.50 -17.02
N ALA A 344 -17.11 -4.93 -17.04
CA ALA A 344 -16.57 -5.91 -17.96
C ALA A 344 -15.42 -6.67 -17.29
N ILE A 345 -15.05 -7.83 -17.83
CA ILE A 345 -13.86 -8.55 -17.41
C ILE A 345 -12.93 -8.66 -18.61
N GLU A 346 -11.68 -8.24 -18.44
CA GLU A 346 -10.62 -8.44 -19.42
C GLU A 346 -9.68 -9.54 -18.94
N ALA A 347 -9.24 -10.39 -19.87
CA ALA A 347 -8.10 -11.26 -19.66
C ALA A 347 -6.85 -10.61 -20.24
N VAL A 348 -5.94 -10.19 -19.36
CA VAL A 348 -4.68 -9.56 -19.75
C VAL A 348 -3.66 -10.65 -20.05
N VAL A 349 -3.14 -10.67 -21.28
CA VAL A 349 -2.14 -11.63 -21.75
C VAL A 349 -0.79 -10.95 -22.00
N ASN A 350 0.30 -11.67 -21.79
CA ASN A 350 1.67 -11.15 -21.98
C ASN A 350 2.26 -11.47 -23.37
N LYS A 351 1.56 -12.25 -24.20
CA LYS A 351 1.97 -12.64 -25.55
C LYS A 351 0.74 -12.75 -26.46
N PRO A 352 0.89 -12.58 -27.78
CA PRO A 352 -0.20 -12.77 -28.72
C PRO A 352 -0.80 -14.18 -28.62
N VAL A 353 -2.13 -14.27 -28.61
CA VAL A 353 -2.86 -15.54 -28.67
C VAL A 353 -3.97 -15.46 -29.71
N SER A 354 -4.38 -16.60 -30.28
CA SER A 354 -5.43 -16.60 -31.31
C SER A 354 -6.83 -16.41 -30.74
N LYS A 355 -7.05 -16.76 -29.47
CA LYS A 355 -8.30 -16.57 -28.74
C LYS A 355 -8.11 -16.72 -27.23
N VAL A 356 -9.08 -16.22 -26.48
CA VAL A 356 -9.29 -16.48 -25.05
C VAL A 356 -10.72 -16.99 -24.84
N ASP A 357 -10.85 -18.17 -24.23
CA ASP A 357 -12.13 -18.75 -23.82
C ASP A 357 -12.44 -18.32 -22.38
N PHE A 358 -13.60 -17.70 -22.14
CA PHE A 358 -14.03 -17.26 -20.82
C PHE A 358 -15.06 -18.20 -20.21
N TYR A 359 -14.96 -18.37 -18.89
CA TYR A 359 -15.77 -19.29 -18.10
C TYR A 359 -16.45 -18.53 -16.95
N LEU A 360 -17.72 -18.86 -16.71
CA LEU A 360 -18.45 -18.46 -15.52
C LEU A 360 -19.00 -19.72 -14.85
N GLN A 361 -18.71 -19.87 -13.55
CA GLN A 361 -19.06 -21.07 -12.76
C GLN A 361 -18.63 -22.37 -13.45
N GLY A 362 -17.42 -22.38 -14.04
CA GLY A 362 -16.87 -23.52 -14.77
C GLY A 362 -17.48 -23.78 -16.15
N LYS A 363 -18.52 -23.04 -16.57
CA LYS A 363 -19.13 -23.16 -17.90
C LYS A 363 -18.52 -22.12 -18.84
N ARG A 364 -18.05 -22.55 -20.03
CA ARG A 364 -17.60 -21.61 -21.06
C ARG A 364 -18.79 -20.76 -21.52
N VAL A 365 -18.66 -19.44 -21.44
CA VAL A 365 -19.73 -18.49 -21.79
C VAL A 365 -19.39 -17.63 -23.00
N TYR A 366 -18.10 -17.41 -23.30
CA TYR A 366 -17.69 -16.55 -24.40
C TYR A 366 -16.29 -16.92 -24.91
N THR A 367 -15.98 -16.57 -26.16
CA THR A 367 -14.64 -16.71 -26.76
C THR A 367 -14.24 -15.40 -27.42
N GLY A 368 -13.27 -14.68 -26.83
CA GLY A 368 -12.68 -13.49 -27.44
C GLY A 368 -11.63 -13.89 -28.46
N ARG A 369 -11.72 -13.37 -29.69
CA ARG A 369 -10.77 -13.69 -30.78
C ARG A 369 -9.77 -12.57 -31.08
N ASN A 370 -10.07 -11.36 -30.62
CA ASN A 370 -9.25 -10.17 -30.85
C ASN A 370 -8.82 -9.60 -29.51
N ALA A 371 -7.55 -9.18 -29.43
CA ALA A 371 -7.07 -8.38 -28.30
C ALA A 371 -7.58 -6.93 -28.42
N PRO A 372 -7.89 -6.25 -27.31
CA PRO A 372 -7.98 -6.74 -25.93
C PRO A 372 -9.11 -7.76 -25.73
N TYR A 373 -8.85 -8.82 -24.95
CA TYR A 373 -9.79 -9.93 -24.78
C TYR A 373 -10.74 -9.65 -23.61
N PHE A 374 -12.00 -9.41 -23.92
CA PHE A 374 -13.04 -9.19 -22.93
C PHE A 374 -14.06 -10.32 -22.89
N LEU A 375 -14.63 -10.54 -21.71
CA LEU A 375 -15.85 -11.29 -21.52
C LEU A 375 -17.04 -10.41 -21.91
N TYR A 376 -17.70 -10.74 -23.03
CA TYR A 376 -18.92 -10.07 -23.50
C TYR A 376 -20.18 -10.94 -23.31
N ARG A 377 -21.35 -10.29 -23.22
CA ARG A 377 -22.66 -10.98 -23.17
C ARG A 377 -23.08 -11.49 -24.54
N ASP A 378 -22.86 -10.67 -25.58
CA ASP A 378 -23.30 -10.90 -26.95
C ASP A 378 -22.35 -10.21 -27.95
N SER A 379 -22.63 -10.40 -29.25
CA SER A 379 -21.80 -9.96 -30.38
C SER A 379 -21.83 -8.45 -30.66
N SER A 380 -22.46 -7.63 -29.79
CA SER A 380 -22.57 -6.18 -29.98
C SER A 380 -21.47 -5.35 -29.30
N GLU A 381 -20.45 -6.01 -28.74
CA GLU A 381 -19.33 -5.38 -28.00
C GLU A 381 -19.78 -4.49 -26.82
N VAL A 382 -21.02 -4.67 -26.33
CA VAL A 382 -21.50 -3.96 -25.14
C VAL A 382 -20.91 -4.63 -23.90
N PRO A 383 -20.15 -3.91 -23.05
CA PRO A 383 -19.64 -4.44 -21.80
C PRO A 383 -20.81 -4.88 -20.90
N PHE A 384 -20.69 -6.11 -20.37
CA PHE A 384 -21.71 -6.90 -19.69
C PHE A 384 -22.38 -6.19 -18.49
N TYR A 385 -23.70 -5.96 -18.55
CA TYR A 385 -24.50 -5.79 -17.34
C TYR A 385 -24.77 -7.17 -16.75
N TRP A 386 -24.38 -7.38 -15.48
CA TRP A 386 -24.59 -8.66 -14.80
C TRP A 386 -26.07 -8.96 -14.61
N ASP A 387 -26.42 -10.24 -14.67
CA ASP A 387 -27.76 -10.69 -14.27
C ASP A 387 -27.93 -10.41 -12.77
N ASN A 388 -29.03 -9.78 -12.37
CA ASN A 388 -29.38 -9.54 -10.96
C ASN A 388 -29.28 -10.83 -10.11
N LYS A 389 -29.43 -12.02 -10.69
CA LYS A 389 -29.26 -13.31 -9.99
C LYS A 389 -27.83 -13.66 -9.62
N THR A 390 -26.85 -13.14 -10.36
CA THR A 390 -25.41 -13.34 -10.08
C THR A 390 -24.85 -12.33 -9.09
N VAL A 391 -25.53 -11.21 -8.93
CA VAL A 391 -25.25 -10.22 -7.91
C VAL A 391 -25.66 -10.75 -6.53
N ASN A 392 -24.90 -10.41 -5.51
CA ASN A 392 -25.04 -10.89 -4.13
C ASN A 392 -24.82 -12.41 -3.98
N SER A 393 -24.02 -13.01 -4.87
CA SER A 393 -23.59 -14.41 -4.79
C SER A 393 -22.11 -14.56 -5.15
N GLU A 394 -21.45 -15.63 -4.68
CA GLU A 394 -20.09 -15.96 -5.10
C GLU A 394 -20.08 -16.50 -6.53
N ILE A 395 -19.19 -15.96 -7.35
CA ILE A 395 -19.02 -16.29 -8.76
C ILE A 395 -17.58 -16.69 -9.06
N THR A 396 -17.38 -17.82 -9.72
CA THR A 396 -16.07 -18.17 -10.28
C THR A 396 -15.98 -17.69 -11.72
N VAL A 397 -15.02 -16.83 -12.00
CA VAL A 397 -14.68 -16.31 -13.33
C VAL A 397 -13.36 -16.94 -13.78
N GLY A 398 -13.31 -17.44 -15.01
CA GLY A 398 -12.10 -18.02 -15.58
C GLY A 398 -11.81 -17.56 -17.00
N ALA A 399 -10.56 -17.67 -17.41
CA ALA A 399 -10.11 -17.51 -18.79
C ALA A 399 -9.09 -18.60 -19.15
N GLU A 400 -9.11 -19.06 -20.40
CA GLU A 400 -8.20 -20.07 -20.94
C GLU A 400 -7.68 -19.64 -22.31
N ALA A 401 -6.38 -19.81 -22.54
CA ALA A 401 -5.74 -19.53 -23.82
C ALA A 401 -4.43 -20.30 -23.95
N ALA A 402 -4.16 -20.83 -25.14
CA ALA A 402 -2.95 -21.59 -25.47
C ALA A 402 -2.58 -22.67 -24.43
N GLY A 403 -3.58 -23.39 -23.90
CA GLY A 403 -3.40 -24.48 -22.92
C GLY A 403 -3.15 -24.04 -21.48
N GLU A 404 -3.16 -22.73 -21.22
CA GLU A 404 -3.07 -22.17 -19.87
C GLU A 404 -4.43 -21.62 -19.43
N SER A 405 -4.72 -21.60 -18.12
CA SER A 405 -5.94 -21.02 -17.57
C SER A 405 -5.69 -20.22 -16.29
N ILE A 406 -6.54 -19.22 -16.06
CA ILE A 406 -6.61 -18.44 -14.83
C ILE A 406 -8.06 -18.48 -14.32
N GLN A 407 -8.25 -18.61 -13.01
CA GLN A 407 -9.56 -18.60 -12.37
C GLN A 407 -9.54 -17.78 -11.08
N VAL A 408 -10.63 -17.06 -10.84
CA VAL A 408 -10.81 -16.20 -9.68
C VAL A 408 -12.26 -16.33 -9.19
N THR A 409 -12.44 -16.60 -7.90
CA THR A 409 -13.77 -16.56 -7.27
C THR A 409 -13.95 -15.21 -6.57
N VAL A 410 -15.04 -14.50 -6.85
CA VAL A 410 -15.36 -13.19 -6.26
C VAL A 410 -16.82 -13.14 -5.84
N MET A 411 -17.19 -12.20 -4.97
CA MET A 411 -18.59 -11.87 -4.67
C MET A 411 -18.90 -10.49 -5.23
N LEU A 412 -19.82 -10.37 -6.19
CA LEU A 412 -20.28 -9.07 -6.66
C LEU A 412 -21.44 -8.59 -5.78
N LYS A 413 -21.39 -7.35 -5.28
CA LYS A 413 -22.47 -6.74 -4.48
C LYS A 413 -23.05 -5.53 -5.18
N GLN A 414 -24.37 -5.35 -5.07
CA GLN A 414 -25.11 -4.19 -5.57
C GLN A 414 -25.84 -3.48 -4.44
#